data_AF-A0A0C5E3S9-F1
#
_entry.id   AF-A0A0C5E3S9-F1
#
_cell.length_a   1.000
_cell.length_b   1.000
_cell.length_c   1.000
_cell.angle_alpha   90.00
_cell.angle_beta   90.00
_cell.angle_gamma   90.00
#
_symmetry.space_group_name_H-M   'P 1'
#
loop_
_entity.id
_entity.type
_entity.pdbx_description
1 polymer ?
#
loop_
_entity_poly.entity_id
_entity_poly.type
_entity_poly.pdbx_seq_one_letter_code
_entity_poly.pdbx_strand_id
1 'polypeptide(L)' 'MLIDGQMIAIDDAQYENVRQQLQLPAGYMLVEATRMLMHQTGNGLVQIPLPLGYVVGAFENLEGHRQYGVVELTRLKHPI' A
#
# COMPACT_ATOMS: atom_id res chain seq x y z
N MET A 1 -6.41 -4.90 7.25
CA MET A 1 -5.74 -4.83 5.94
C MET A 1 -4.89 -6.07 5.72
N LEU A 2 -4.74 -6.54 4.48
CA LEU A 2 -3.71 -7.53 4.13
C LEU A 2 -2.44 -6.84 3.61
N ILE A 3 -1.29 -7.18 4.19
CA ILE A 3 0.03 -6.85 3.64
C ILE A 3 0.79 -8.15 3.41
N ASP A 4 1.12 -8.45 2.16
CA ASP A 4 1.72 -9.74 1.77
C ASP A 4 0.89 -10.95 2.30
N GLY A 5 -0.44 -10.84 2.26
CA GLY A 5 -1.37 -11.85 2.78
C GLY A 5 -1.50 -11.91 4.31
N GLN A 6 -0.76 -11.10 5.07
CA GLN A 6 -0.86 -11.03 6.52
C GLN A 6 -1.83 -9.94 6.97
N MET A 7 -2.71 -10.27 7.91
CA MET A 7 -3.62 -9.28 8.51
C MET A 7 -2.85 -8.31 9.41
N ILE A 8 -2.86 -7.04 9.03
CA ILE A 8 -2.29 -5.93 9.79
C ILE A 8 -3.42 -4.97 10.19
N ALA A 9 -3.43 -4.59 11.47
CA ALA A 9 -4.33 -3.58 12.00
C ALA A 9 -3.80 -2.18 11.66
N ILE A 10 -4.66 -1.40 11.00
CA ILE A 10 -4.41 -0.02 10.58
C ILE A 10 -5.62 0.77 11.06
N ASP A 11 -5.40 1.91 11.72
CA ASP A 11 -6.48 2.77 12.19
C ASP A 11 -6.96 3.74 11.09
N ASP A 12 -8.12 4.34 11.30
CA ASP A 12 -8.74 5.27 10.34
C ASP A 12 -7.84 6.47 10.03
N ALA A 13 -7.06 6.94 11.00
CA ALA A 13 -6.15 8.07 10.82
C ALA A 13 -5.01 7.71 9.87
N GLN A 14 -4.45 6.51 10.00
CA GLN A 14 -3.41 5.98 9.13
C GLN A 14 -3.96 5.67 7.73
N TYR A 15 -5.21 5.17 7.63
CA TYR A 15 -5.91 5.00 6.36
C TYR A 15 -6.07 6.33 5.60
N GLU A 16 -6.54 7.37 6.27
CA GLU A 16 -6.67 8.69 5.67
C GLU A 16 -5.31 9.27 5.28
N ASN A 17 -4.29 9.06 6.12
CA ASN A 17 -2.94 9.54 5.82
C ASN A 17 -2.37 8.91 4.54
N VAL A 18 -2.42 7.58 4.39
CA VAL A 18 -1.88 6.91 3.20
C VAL A 18 -2.65 7.25 1.92
N ARG A 19 -3.97 7.45 2.02
CA ARG A 19 -4.79 7.94 0.90
C ARG A 19 -4.33 9.33 0.44
N GLN A 20 -4.07 10.22 1.40
CA GLN A 20 -3.63 11.59 1.13
C GLN A 20 -2.21 11.66 0.56
N GLN A 21 -1.31 10.75 0.94
CA GLN A 21 0.04 10.68 0.34
C GLN A 21 0.00 10.53 -1.18
N LEU A 22 -1.00 9.82 -1.71
CA LEU A 22 -1.24 9.64 -3.14
C LEU A 22 -2.22 10.67 -3.74
N GLN A 23 -2.68 11.64 -2.95
CA GLN A 23 -3.64 12.67 -3.36
C GLN A 23 -4.95 12.07 -3.93
N LEU A 24 -5.33 10.88 -3.46
CA LEU A 24 -6.55 10.22 -3.93
C LEU A 24 -7.79 10.96 -3.43
N PRO A 25 -8.90 10.97 -4.19
CA PRO A 25 -10.18 11.48 -3.72
C PRO A 25 -10.67 10.78 -2.45
N ALA A 26 -11.59 11.42 -1.73
CA ALA A 26 -12.31 10.76 -0.65
C ALA A 26 -13.10 9.54 -1.20
N GLY A 27 -13.20 8.49 -0.40
CA GLY A 27 -13.89 7.24 -0.78
C GLY A 27 -12.98 6.14 -1.35
N TYR A 28 -11.71 6.43 -1.62
CA TYR A 28 -10.70 5.39 -1.85
C TYR A 28 -10.21 4.82 -0.51
N MET A 29 -10.29 3.49 -0.37
CA MET A 29 -9.82 2.77 0.80
C MET A 29 -8.66 1.87 0.40
N LEU A 30 -7.61 1.81 1.23
CA LEU A 30 -6.54 0.85 1.01
C LEU A 30 -7.08 -0.56 1.30
N VAL A 31 -6.96 -1.50 0.35
CA VAL A 31 -7.55 -2.85 0.48
C VAL A 31 -6.49 -3.93 0.64
N GLU A 32 -5.35 -3.75 -0.02
CA GLU A 32 -4.23 -4.68 -0.02
C GLU A 32 -2.94 -3.90 -0.16
N ALA A 33 -1.83 -4.44 0.35
CA ALA A 33 -0.52 -3.89 0.11
C ALA A 33 0.55 -4.97 0.03
N THR A 34 1.70 -4.63 -0.52
CA THR A 34 2.89 -5.48 -0.52
C THR A 34 4.15 -4.70 -0.19
N ARG A 35 5.11 -5.35 0.48
CA ARG A 35 6.44 -4.78 0.74
C ARG A 35 7.38 -4.88 -0.45
N MET A 36 6.92 -5.43 -1.57
CA MET A 36 7.72 -5.67 -2.77
C MET A 36 7.18 -4.82 -3.93
N LEU A 37 8.05 -4.04 -4.56
CA LEU A 37 7.76 -3.42 -5.85
C LEU A 37 8.01 -4.44 -6.96
N MET A 38 6.98 -4.72 -7.75
CA MET A 38 7.04 -5.61 -8.90
C MET A 38 7.39 -4.78 -10.15
N HIS A 39 8.58 -5.00 -10.71
CA HIS A 39 9.05 -4.26 -11.89
C HIS A 39 9.25 -5.21 -13.08
N GLN A 40 8.39 -5.09 -14.09
CA GLN A 40 8.54 -5.84 -15.34
C GLN A 40 9.61 -5.17 -16.21
N THR A 41 10.74 -5.86 -16.37
CA THR A 41 11.80 -5.47 -17.28
C THR A 41 11.64 -6.20 -18.63
N GLY A 42 12.45 -5.81 -19.63
CA GLY A 42 12.56 -6.58 -20.87
C GLY A 42 13.07 -8.02 -20.67
N ASN A 43 13.65 -8.33 -19.51
CA ASN A 43 14.22 -9.64 -19.17
C ASN A 43 13.36 -10.43 -18.18
N GLY A 44 12.18 -9.93 -17.83
CA GLY A 44 11.25 -10.56 -16.89
C GLY A 44 10.95 -9.71 -15.65
N LEU A 45 10.23 -10.32 -14.72
CA LEU A 45 9.75 -9.67 -13.50
C LEU A 45 10.84 -9.67 -12.42
N VAL A 46 11.18 -8.48 -11.93
CA VAL A 46 12.07 -8.29 -10.77
C VAL A 46 11.23 -7.86 -9.57
N GLN A 47 11.49 -8.47 -8.41
CA GLN A 47 10.89 -8.07 -7.14
C GLN A 47 11.91 -7.25 -6.35
N ILE A 48 11.54 -6.02 -6.00
CA ILE A 48 12.43 -5.08 -5.30
C ILE A 48 11.84 -4.82 -3.92
N PRO A 49 12.53 -5.16 -2.81
CA PRO A 49 12.04 -4.87 -1.47
C PRO A 49 12.02 -3.36 -1.24
N LEU A 50 10.92 -2.88 -0.67
CA LEU A 50 10.79 -1.49 -0.26
C LEU A 50 11.51 -1.25 1.08
N PRO A 51 11.94 0.00 1.35
CA PRO A 51 12.46 0.35 2.66
C PRO A 51 11.44 0.07 3.77
N LEU A 52 11.93 -0.19 4.99
CA LEU A 52 11.06 -0.43 6.14
C LEU A 52 10.06 0.72 6.32
N GLY A 53 8.79 0.37 6.54
CA GLY A 53 7.71 1.35 6.65
C GLY A 53 7.02 1.65 5.32
N TYR A 54 7.58 1.26 4.17
CA TYR A 54 6.97 1.51 2.86
C TYR A 54 6.32 0.27 2.27
N VAL A 55 5.19 0.48 1.60
CA VAL A 55 4.46 -0.56 0.86
C VAL A 55 3.95 -0.02 -0.47
N VAL A 56 3.79 -0.87 -1.48
CA VAL A 56 2.89 -0.59 -2.61
C VAL A 56 1.49 -0.92 -2.14
N GLY A 57 0.63 0.09 -2.06
CA GLY A 57 -0.76 -0.04 -1.68
C GLY A 57 -1.68 -0.12 -2.90
N ALA A 58 -2.68 -0.99 -2.83
CA ALA A 58 -3.84 -1.01 -3.71
C ALA A 58 -5.02 -0.33 -3.00
N PHE A 59 -5.54 0.72 -3.62
CA PHE A 59 -6.68 1.48 -3.14
C PHE A 59 -7.87 1.22 -4.03
N GLU A 60 -9.04 1.02 -3.45
CA GLU A 60 -10.28 0.77 -4.18
C GLU A 60 -11.37 1.74 -3.71
N ASN A 61 -12.13 2.30 -4.64
CA ASN A 61 -13.32 3.09 -4.32
C ASN A 61 -14.59 2.21 -4.33
N LEU A 62 -15.73 2.78 -3.91
CA LEU A 62 -17.01 2.06 -3.86
C LEU A 62 -17.53 1.59 -5.24
N GLU A 63 -16.98 2.11 -6.34
CA GLU A 63 -17.31 1.71 -7.70
C GLU A 63 -16.39 0.59 -8.22
N GLY A 64 -15.41 0.15 -7.41
CA GLY A 64 -14.42 -0.87 -7.76
C GLY A 64 -13.22 -0.33 -8.54
N HIS A 65 -13.08 0.99 -8.71
CA HIS A 65 -11.92 1.58 -9.36
C HIS A 65 -10.68 1.45 -8.47
N ARG A 66 -9.60 0.89 -9.03
CA ARG A 66 -8.34 0.70 -8.33
C ARG A 66 -7.26 1.69 -8.72
N GLN A 67 -6.56 2.19 -7.71
CA GLN A 67 -5.32 2.95 -7.87
C GLN A 67 -4.21 2.34 -7.04
N TYR A 68 -2.98 2.50 -7.49
CA TYR A 68 -1.81 1.90 -6.87
C TYR A 68 -0.73 2.96 -6.65
N GLY A 69 0.00 2.84 -5.54
CA GLY A 69 1.13 3.73 -5.28
C GLY A 69 1.94 3.30 -4.07
N VAL A 70 3.16 3.84 -3.97
CA VAL A 70 4.01 3.63 -2.81
C VAL A 70 3.57 4.58 -1.71
N VAL A 71 3.29 4.04 -0.53
CA VAL A 71 2.90 4.81 0.66
C VAL A 71 3.73 4.39 1.86
N GLU A 72 3.90 5.33 2.77
CA GLU A 72 4.52 5.11 4.06
C GLU A 72 3.45 4.75 5.11
N LEU A 73 3.59 3.56 5.70
CA LEU A 73 2.84 3.10 6.86
C LEU A 73 3.69 3.29 8.13
N THR A 74 3.44 4.38 8.86
CA THR A 74 4.23 4.78 10.04
C THR A 74 4.32 3.69 11.13
N ARG A 75 3.27 2.88 11.30
CA ARG A 75 3.27 1.75 12.26
C ARG A 75 4.21 0.60 11.88
N LEU A 76 4.60 0.47 10.61
CA LEU A 76 5.55 -0.56 10.16
C LEU A 76 7.03 -0.18 10.39
N LYS A 77 7.31 1.04 10.88
CA LYS A 77 8.68 1.46 11.22
C LYS A 77 9.23 0.81 12.49
N HIS A 78 8.36 0.24 13.32
CA HIS A 78 8.76 -0.46 14.54
C HIS A 78 8.30 -1.92 14.42
N PRO A 79 9.20 -2.90 14.54
CA PRO A 79 8.79 -4.30 14.59
C PRO A 79 7.87 -4.49 15.80
N ILE A 80 6.73 -5.16 15.56
CA ILE A 80 5.83 -5.64 16.61
C ILE A 80 6.51 -6.80 17.34
#